data_AF-A0A562CZW7-F1
#
_entry.id   AF-A0A562CZW7-F1
#
_cell.length_a   1.000
_cell.length_b   1.000
_cell.length_c   1.000
_cell.angle_alpha   90.00
_cell.angle_beta   90.00
_cell.angle_gamma   90.00
#
_symmetry.space_group_name_H-M   'P 1'
#
loop_
_entity.id
_entity.type
_entity.pdbx_description
1 polymer ?
#
loop_
_entity_poly.entity_id
_entity_poly.type
_entity_poly.pdbx_seq_one_letter_code
_entity_poly.pdbx_strand_id
1 'polypeptide(L)'
;MNTSLDAFGNDTWWVVGLKTLLIFVILVLLTLFNIWWERRVVARMQHRIGPNVHGPFGLLQSLADGVKLAFKEDLIPKAADKIVFVLAPVIVVVPALVTFSVIPFGPEVSFFGETTPLQLTDMPVAVLFVMAIASIGIYGIVLGGWSSGSTYSLLGGLRS
;
A
#
# COMPACT_ATOMS: atom_id res chain seq x y z
N MET A 1 -1.83 15.99 -27.15
CA MET A 1 -0.38 16.15 -26.90
C MET A 1 -0.14 17.50 -26.22
N ASN A 2 -0.69 17.65 -25.01
CA ASN A 2 -0.36 18.73 -24.08
C ASN A 2 -0.02 18.05 -22.76
N THR A 3 1.22 17.57 -22.65
CA THR A 3 1.79 17.05 -21.41
C THR A 3 2.33 18.21 -20.56
N SER A 4 1.62 19.33 -20.51
CA SER A 4 1.96 20.45 -19.63
C SER A 4 1.32 20.23 -18.26
N LEU A 5 1.97 20.72 -17.21
CA LEU A 5 1.48 20.65 -15.83
C LEU A 5 0.08 21.26 -15.67
N ASP A 6 -0.34 22.13 -16.59
CA ASP A 6 -1.67 22.74 -16.66
C ASP A 6 -2.81 21.73 -16.93
N ALA A 7 -2.47 20.53 -17.41
CA ALA A 7 -3.42 19.45 -17.60
C ALA A 7 -3.85 18.78 -16.28
N PHE A 8 -3.10 19.00 -15.20
CA PHE A 8 -3.36 18.41 -13.89
C PHE A 8 -4.02 19.44 -12.96
N GLY A 9 -5.06 19.02 -12.22
CA GLY A 9 -5.78 19.87 -11.27
C GLY A 9 -7.12 20.45 -11.76
N ASN A 10 -7.45 20.27 -13.04
CA ASN A 10 -8.74 20.63 -13.63
C ASN A 10 -9.70 19.43 -13.78
N ASP A 11 -9.29 18.24 -13.35
CA ASP A 11 -10.11 17.02 -13.38
C ASP A 11 -11.33 17.19 -12.46
N THR A 12 -12.50 16.73 -12.91
CA THR A 12 -13.71 16.78 -12.09
C THR A 12 -13.54 15.88 -10.85
N TRP A 13 -14.02 16.33 -9.69
CA TRP A 13 -13.86 15.63 -8.40
C TRP A 13 -14.24 14.13 -8.41
N TRP A 14 -15.24 13.74 -9.21
CA TRP A 14 -15.67 12.34 -9.34
C TRP A 14 -14.65 11.50 -10.11
N VAL A 15 -13.96 12.07 -11.09
CA VAL A 15 -12.89 11.40 -11.85
C VAL A 15 -11.70 11.13 -10.92
N VAL A 16 -11.33 12.11 -10.09
CA VAL A 16 -10.27 11.97 -9.08
C VAL A 16 -10.62 10.87 -8.08
N GLY A 17 -11.86 10.85 -7.58
CA GLY A 17 -12.35 9.80 -6.69
C GLY A 17 -12.28 8.40 -7.32
N LEU A 18 -12.73 8.27 -8.58
CA LEU A 18 -12.69 7.01 -9.32
C LEU A 18 -11.25 6.53 -9.57
N LYS A 19 -10.35 7.41 -10.00
CA LYS A 19 -8.92 7.11 -10.18
C LYS A 19 -8.28 6.65 -8.88
N THR A 20 -8.55 7.34 -7.77
CA THR A 20 -8.03 6.98 -6.45
C THR A 20 -8.51 5.59 -6.03
N LEU A 21 -9.79 5.29 -6.22
CA LEU A 21 -10.35 3.96 -5.92
C LEU A 21 -9.73 2.87 -6.81
N LEU A 22 -9.56 3.14 -8.10
CA LEU A 22 -8.92 2.20 -9.03
C LEU A 22 -7.48 1.91 -8.65
N ILE A 23 -6.67 2.95 -8.35
CA ILE A 23 -5.29 2.78 -7.88
C ILE A 23 -5.28 1.94 -6.61
N PHE A 24 -6.13 2.26 -5.63
CA PHE A 24 -6.23 1.51 -4.39
C PHE A 24 -6.55 0.02 -4.63
N VAL A 25 -7.57 -0.28 -5.44
CA VAL A 25 -7.97 -1.66 -5.76
C VAL A 25 -6.83 -2.40 -6.49
N ILE A 26 -6.17 -1.76 -7.44
CA ILE A 26 -5.04 -2.35 -8.17
C ILE A 26 -3.88 -2.67 -7.21
N LEU A 27 -3.53 -1.75 -6.31
CA LEU A 27 -2.48 -1.97 -5.32
C LEU A 27 -2.82 -3.12 -4.37
N VAL A 28 -4.08 -3.22 -3.90
CA VAL A 28 -4.53 -4.35 -3.09
C VAL A 28 -4.46 -5.66 -3.86
N LEU A 29 -4.89 -5.71 -5.12
CA LEU A 29 -4.78 -6.92 -5.94
C LEU A 29 -3.32 -7.32 -6.21
N LEU A 30 -2.46 -6.34 -6.48
CA LEU A 30 -1.02 -6.57 -6.68
C LEU A 30 -0.35 -7.10 -5.41
N THR A 31 -0.70 -6.59 -4.23
CA THR A 31 -0.16 -7.11 -2.96
C THR A 31 -0.59 -8.56 -2.71
N LEU A 32 -1.86 -8.90 -2.92
CA LEU A 32 -2.35 -10.28 -2.81
C LEU A 32 -1.64 -11.24 -3.78
N PHE A 33 -1.43 -10.78 -5.02
CA PHE A 33 -0.67 -11.53 -6.02
C PHE A 33 0.81 -11.67 -5.63
N ASN A 34 1.45 -10.61 -5.14
CA ASN A 34 2.86 -10.62 -4.76
C ASN A 34 3.12 -11.60 -3.60
N ILE A 35 2.23 -11.65 -2.60
CA ILE A 35 2.31 -12.63 -1.50
C ILE A 35 2.26 -14.07 -2.03
N TRP A 36 1.35 -14.35 -2.96
CA TRP A 36 1.24 -15.67 -3.59
C TRP A 36 2.49 -16.01 -4.42
N TRP A 37 2.96 -15.04 -5.20
CA TRP A 37 4.14 -15.17 -6.06
C TRP A 37 5.40 -15.46 -5.23
N GLU A 38 5.65 -14.65 -4.20
CA GLU A 38 6.78 -14.81 -3.30
C GLU A 38 6.81 -16.20 -2.66
N ARG A 39 5.66 -16.68 -2.13
CA ARG A 39 5.55 -18.02 -1.54
C ARG A 39 5.92 -19.11 -2.54
N ARG A 40 5.55 -18.95 -3.81
CA ARG A 40 5.84 -19.93 -4.86
C ARG A 40 7.30 -19.88 -5.29
N VAL A 41 7.88 -18.69 -5.44
CA VAL A 41 9.29 -18.51 -5.80
C VAL A 41 10.20 -19.08 -4.70
N VAL A 42 9.96 -18.73 -3.44
CA VAL A 42 10.75 -19.25 -2.30
C VAL A 42 10.60 -20.77 -2.17
N ALA A 43 9.40 -21.31 -2.40
CA ALA A 43 9.20 -22.76 -2.41
C ALA A 43 10.02 -23.46 -3.50
N ARG A 44 10.06 -22.89 -4.72
CA ARG A 44 10.87 -23.41 -5.83
C ARG A 44 12.37 -23.36 -5.53
N MET A 45 12.85 -22.28 -4.92
CA MET A 45 14.25 -22.15 -4.47
C MET A 45 14.63 -23.24 -3.45
N GLN A 46 13.68 -23.63 -2.60
CA GLN A 46 13.88 -24.64 -1.56
C GLN A 46 13.54 -26.07 -2.01
N HIS A 47 13.33 -26.31 -3.32
CA HIS A 47 12.88 -27.60 -3.84
C HIS A 47 11.61 -28.18 -3.17
N ARG A 48 10.76 -27.32 -2.60
CA ARG A 48 9.44 -27.71 -2.06
C ARG A 48 8.30 -27.22 -2.95
N ILE A 49 7.15 -27.85 -2.80
CA ILE A 49 5.95 -27.47 -3.55
C ILE A 49 5.36 -26.21 -2.91
N GLY A 50 5.10 -25.19 -3.73
CA GLY A 50 4.42 -23.97 -3.29
C GLY A 50 2.92 -24.17 -3.06
N PRO A 51 2.17 -23.11 -2.74
CA PRO A 51 0.74 -23.19 -2.52
C PRO A 51 -0.01 -23.82 -3.71
N ASN A 52 -0.66 -24.97 -3.51
CA ASN A 52 -1.37 -25.73 -4.57
C ASN A 52 -2.81 -26.12 -4.19
N VAL A 53 -3.28 -25.78 -2.99
CA VAL A 53 -4.53 -26.36 -2.42
C VAL A 53 -5.75 -25.45 -2.62
N HIS A 54 -5.64 -24.15 -2.33
CA HIS A 54 -6.80 -23.26 -2.30
C HIS A 54 -6.96 -22.47 -3.61
N GLY A 55 -7.83 -22.98 -4.49
CA GLY A 55 -8.11 -22.42 -5.82
C GLY A 55 -7.14 -22.88 -6.92
N PRO A 56 -7.36 -22.49 -8.19
CA PRO A 56 -6.43 -22.81 -9.26
C PRO A 56 -5.06 -22.23 -8.94
N PHE A 57 -4.03 -23.07 -8.91
CA PHE A 57 -2.66 -22.72 -8.53
C PHE A 57 -2.48 -22.09 -7.14
N GLY A 58 -3.46 -22.21 -6.22
CA GLY A 58 -3.36 -21.63 -4.87
C GLY A 58 -3.64 -20.12 -4.78
N LEU A 59 -4.19 -19.50 -5.82
CA LEU A 59 -4.40 -18.04 -5.88
C LEU A 59 -5.37 -17.51 -4.81
N LEU A 60 -6.31 -18.34 -4.34
CA LEU A 60 -7.28 -17.93 -3.33
C LEU A 60 -6.69 -17.93 -1.91
N GLN A 61 -5.46 -18.43 -1.73
CA GLN A 61 -4.80 -18.46 -0.42
C GLN A 61 -4.60 -17.05 0.17
N SER A 62 -4.08 -16.10 -0.62
CA SER A 62 -3.82 -14.74 -0.14
C SER A 62 -5.11 -14.04 0.29
N LEU A 63 -6.22 -14.32 -0.42
CA LEU A 63 -7.54 -13.79 -0.06
C LEU A 63 -8.03 -14.39 1.26
N ALA A 64 -7.90 -15.71 1.43
CA ALA A 64 -8.28 -16.38 2.69
C ALA A 64 -7.45 -15.88 3.89
N ASP A 65 -6.17 -15.58 3.69
CA ASP A 65 -5.31 -14.98 4.72
C ASP A 65 -5.80 -13.59 5.12
N GLY A 66 -6.24 -12.76 4.17
CA GLY A 66 -6.84 -11.46 4.45
C GLY A 66 -8.14 -11.56 5.25
N VAL A 67 -9.05 -12.46 4.84
CA VAL A 67 -10.32 -12.71 5.56
C VAL A 67 -10.04 -13.19 6.98
N LYS A 68 -9.06 -14.09 7.16
CA LYS A 68 -8.63 -14.57 8.48
C LYS A 68 -8.17 -13.43 9.38
N LEU A 69 -7.43 -12.46 8.86
CA LEU A 69 -6.97 -11.30 9.63
C LEU A 69 -8.15 -10.41 10.07
N ALA A 70 -9.17 -10.23 9.22
CA ALA A 70 -10.35 -9.43 9.56
C ALA A 70 -11.20 -10.05 10.69
N PHE A 71 -11.25 -11.38 10.76
CA PHE A 71 -11.93 -12.09 11.86
C PHE A 71 -11.03 -12.37 13.06
N LYS A 72 -9.74 -12.03 12.96
CA LYS A 72 -8.82 -12.24 14.07
C LYS A 72 -9.11 -11.22 15.16
N GLU A 73 -9.16 -11.69 16.40
CA GLU A 73 -9.29 -10.82 17.56
C GLU A 73 -8.16 -9.79 17.59
N ASP A 74 -8.54 -8.50 17.67
CA ASP A 74 -7.62 -7.39 17.81
C ASP A 74 -7.27 -7.18 19.29
N LEU A 75 -6.06 -7.60 19.67
CA LEU A 75 -5.58 -7.56 21.04
C LEU A 75 -4.61 -6.40 21.24
N ILE A 76 -5.01 -5.43 22.07
CA ILE A 76 -4.14 -4.31 22.45
C ILE A 76 -3.43 -4.65 23.77
N PRO A 77 -2.09 -4.63 23.83
CA PRO A 77 -1.35 -4.90 25.06
C PRO A 77 -1.73 -3.92 26.18
N LYS A 78 -1.80 -4.40 27.43
CA LYS A 78 -2.17 -3.56 28.58
C LYS A 78 -1.19 -2.41 28.85
N ALA A 79 0.08 -2.62 28.54
CA ALA A 79 1.15 -1.63 28.72
C ALA A 79 1.34 -0.72 27.51
N ALA A 80 0.58 -0.93 26.42
CA ALA A 80 0.71 -0.15 25.21
C ALA A 80 -0.02 1.19 25.30
N ASP A 81 0.52 2.21 24.62
CA ASP A 81 -0.22 3.44 24.34
C ASP A 81 -1.26 3.16 23.26
N LYS A 82 -2.54 3.10 23.65
CA LYS A 82 -3.63 2.69 22.76
C LYS A 82 -3.78 3.58 21.53
N ILE A 83 -3.58 4.88 21.68
CA ILE A 83 -3.84 5.84 20.59
C ILE A 83 -2.76 5.66 19.53
N VAL A 84 -1.49 5.69 19.96
CA VAL A 84 -0.36 5.57 19.05
C VAL A 84 -0.28 4.17 18.44
N PHE A 85 -0.61 3.12 19.21
CA PHE A 85 -0.58 1.73 18.75
C PHE A 85 -1.59 1.47 17.62
N VAL A 86 -2.79 2.07 17.69
CA VAL A 86 -3.81 1.95 16.64
C VAL A 86 -3.50 2.83 15.43
N LEU A 87 -2.91 4.01 15.64
CA LEU A 87 -2.57 4.93 14.54
C LEU A 87 -1.30 4.55 13.78
N ALA A 88 -0.34 3.87 14.43
CA ALA A 88 0.94 3.53 13.82
C ALA A 88 0.80 2.75 12.49
N PRO A 89 -0.04 1.69 12.38
CA PRO A 89 -0.28 1.01 11.10
C PRO A 89 -0.83 1.93 10.01
N VAL A 90 -1.71 2.89 10.37
CA VAL A 90 -2.28 3.85 9.41
C VAL A 90 -1.20 4.78 8.87
N ILE A 91 -0.31 5.25 9.74
CA ILE A 91 0.82 6.14 9.37
C ILE A 91 1.83 5.42 8.46
N VAL A 92 1.94 4.09 8.50
CA VAL A 92 2.78 3.34 7.56
C VAL A 92 2.07 3.12 6.21
N VAL A 93 0.79 2.76 6.24
CA VAL A 93 0.04 2.39 5.02
C VAL A 93 -0.30 3.59 4.14
N VAL A 94 -0.70 4.72 4.74
CA VAL A 94 -1.12 5.90 3.97
C VAL A 94 0.02 6.44 3.08
N PRO A 95 1.24 6.70 3.59
CA PRO A 95 2.38 7.08 2.76
C PRO A 95 2.70 6.10 1.63
N ALA A 96 2.62 4.80 1.91
CA ALA A 96 2.88 3.77 0.91
C ALA A 96 1.89 3.85 -0.27
N LEU A 97 0.61 4.13 -0.01
CA LEU A 97 -0.40 4.30 -1.04
C LEU A 97 -0.29 5.64 -1.76
N VAL A 98 -0.07 6.74 -1.02
CA VAL A 98 -0.01 8.09 -1.59
C VAL A 98 1.19 8.24 -2.55
N THR A 99 2.28 7.53 -2.33
CA THR A 99 3.46 7.54 -3.22
C THR A 99 3.11 7.16 -4.66
N PHE A 100 2.11 6.29 -4.87
CA PHE A 100 1.66 5.88 -6.21
C PHE A 100 0.83 6.93 -6.95
N SER A 101 0.41 8.02 -6.28
CA SER A 101 -0.37 9.09 -6.93
C SER A 101 0.42 9.83 -8.02
N VAL A 102 1.75 9.86 -7.89
CA VAL A 102 2.66 10.65 -8.75
C VAL A 102 3.28 9.80 -9.86
N ILE A 103 3.11 8.47 -9.82
CA ILE A 103 3.72 7.58 -10.82
C ILE A 103 2.87 7.59 -12.10
N PRO A 104 3.44 7.90 -13.28
CA PRO A 104 2.73 7.83 -14.54
C PRO A 104 2.60 6.37 -15.00
N PHE A 105 1.37 5.86 -15.10
CA PHE A 105 1.12 4.47 -15.53
C PHE A 105 0.94 4.32 -17.04
N GLY A 106 0.67 5.42 -17.77
CA GLY A 106 0.40 5.36 -19.21
C GLY A 106 -0.08 6.68 -19.81
N PRO A 107 -0.45 6.67 -21.11
CA PRO A 107 -0.96 7.85 -21.82
C PRO A 107 -2.36 8.25 -21.34
N GLU A 108 -2.91 9.32 -21.93
CA GLU A 108 -4.28 9.79 -21.68
C GLU A 108 -5.31 8.67 -21.97
N VAL A 109 -6.23 8.48 -21.03
CA VAL A 109 -7.36 7.55 -21.16
C VAL A 109 -8.65 8.36 -21.12
N SER A 110 -9.55 8.08 -22.07
CA SER A 110 -10.90 8.64 -22.05
C SER A 110 -11.77 7.84 -21.09
N PHE A 111 -12.13 8.45 -19.95
CA PHE A 111 -13.15 7.92 -19.05
C PHE A 111 -14.46 8.66 -19.32
N PHE A 112 -15.46 7.95 -19.85
CA PHE A 112 -16.84 8.47 -20.04
C PHE A 112 -16.93 9.83 -20.75
N GLY A 113 -16.06 10.09 -21.74
CA GLY A 113 -16.03 11.34 -22.51
C GLY A 113 -15.00 12.38 -22.02
N GLU A 114 -14.41 12.18 -20.84
CA GLU A 114 -13.33 13.01 -20.30
C GLU A 114 -11.97 12.37 -20.56
N THR A 115 -11.10 13.04 -21.31
CA THR A 115 -9.71 12.60 -21.55
C THR A 115 -8.86 13.04 -20.37
N THR A 116 -8.36 12.08 -19.59
CA THR A 116 -7.49 12.39 -18.46
C THR A 116 -6.23 11.53 -18.47
N PRO A 117 -5.07 12.06 -18.05
CA PRO A 117 -3.84 11.27 -17.95
C PRO A 117 -3.99 10.14 -16.93
N LEU A 118 -3.33 8.99 -17.19
CA LEU A 118 -3.28 7.84 -16.27
C LEU A 118 -2.27 8.07 -15.13
N GLN A 119 -2.44 9.21 -14.46
CA GLN A 119 -1.70 9.69 -13.30
C GLN A 119 -2.67 10.51 -12.45
N LEU A 120 -2.54 10.44 -11.12
CA LEU A 120 -3.49 11.12 -10.22
C LEU A 120 -3.13 12.60 -10.07
N THR A 121 -1.84 12.90 -9.85
CA THR A 121 -1.35 14.28 -9.78
C THR A 121 0.07 14.33 -10.32
N ASP A 122 0.37 15.36 -11.11
CA ASP A 122 1.73 15.70 -11.47
C ASP A 122 2.15 16.98 -10.76
N MET A 123 3.39 17.00 -10.27
CA MET A 123 3.96 18.14 -9.57
C MET A 123 5.38 18.37 -10.06
N PRO A 124 5.83 19.64 -10.23
CA PRO A 124 7.22 19.93 -10.60
C PRO A 124 8.26 19.31 -9.65
N VAL A 125 7.86 19.12 -8.38
CA VAL A 125 8.70 18.59 -7.29
C VAL A 125 8.31 17.17 -6.87
N ALA A 126 7.82 16.36 -7.81
CA ALA A 126 7.41 14.96 -7.62
C ALA A 126 8.42 14.12 -6.82
N VAL A 127 9.72 14.22 -7.14
CA VAL A 127 10.77 13.44 -6.47
C VAL A 127 10.91 13.85 -5.00
N LEU A 128 10.88 15.16 -4.69
CA LEU A 128 10.95 15.65 -3.31
C LEU A 128 9.72 15.21 -2.50
N PHE A 129 8.55 15.19 -3.14
CA PHE A 129 7.32 14.68 -2.54
C PHE A 129 7.44 13.19 -2.17
N VAL A 130 7.92 12.35 -3.09
CA VAL A 130 8.13 10.92 -2.83
C VAL A 130 9.12 10.70 -1.67
N MET A 131 10.22 11.46 -1.64
CA MET A 131 11.21 11.37 -0.55
C MET A 131 10.61 11.81 0.79
N ALA A 132 9.83 12.89 0.82
CA ALA A 132 9.15 13.36 2.02
C ALA A 132 8.18 12.31 2.56
N ILE A 133 7.35 11.73 1.68
CA ILE A 133 6.37 10.71 2.07
C ILE A 133 7.05 9.42 2.53
N ALA A 134 8.11 8.98 1.84
CA ALA A 134 8.88 7.81 2.26
C ALA A 134 9.45 7.98 3.68
N SER A 135 9.93 9.19 4.02
CA SER A 135 10.42 9.49 5.38
C SER A 135 9.33 9.40 6.44
N ILE A 136 8.09 9.81 6.13
CA ILE A 136 6.93 9.73 7.03
C ILE A 136 6.58 8.28 7.35
N GLY A 137 6.70 7.37 6.38
CA GLY A 137 6.42 5.95 6.58
C GLY A 137 7.28 5.30 7.67
N ILE A 138 8.56 5.71 7.79
CA ILE A 138 9.49 5.18 8.80
C ILE A 138 9.05 5.57 10.22
N TYR A 139 8.51 6.78 10.40
CA TYR A 139 7.98 7.20 11.71
C TYR A 139 6.87 6.27 12.20
N GLY A 140 6.01 5.77 11.29
CA GLY A 140 4.98 4.81 11.65
C GLY A 140 5.55 3.50 12.23
N ILE A 141 6.68 3.02 11.70
CA ILE A 141 7.34 1.80 12.19
C ILE A 141 7.93 2.01 13.59
N VAL A 142 8.64 3.12 13.80
CA VAL A 142 9.24 3.47 15.09
C VAL A 142 8.17 3.70 16.16
N LEU A 143 7.10 4.43 15.82
CA LEU A 143 5.97 4.68 16.72
C LEU A 143 5.22 3.39 17.07
N GLY A 144 5.07 2.45 16.14
CA GLY A 144 4.52 1.13 16.42
C GLY A 144 5.38 0.33 17.40
N GLY A 145 6.70 0.37 17.23
CA GLY A 145 7.65 -0.26 18.14
C GLY A 145 7.59 0.32 19.56
N TRP A 146 7.62 1.65 19.67
CA TRP A 146 7.57 2.36 20.95
C TRP A 146 6.24 2.22 21.67
N SER A 147 5.11 2.39 20.97
CA SER A 147 3.77 2.34 21.56
C SER A 147 3.37 0.96 22.08
N SER A 148 4.04 -0.11 21.64
CA SER A 148 3.76 -1.48 22.09
C SER A 148 4.08 -1.76 23.57
N GLY A 149 4.82 -0.89 24.25
CA GLY A 149 5.17 -1.03 25.67
C GLY A 149 6.19 -2.14 25.97
N SER A 150 6.89 -2.66 24.95
CA SER A 150 7.92 -3.70 25.07
C SER A 150 9.28 -3.22 24.55
N THR A 151 10.34 -3.44 25.32
CA THR A 151 11.73 -3.09 24.93
C THR A 151 12.21 -3.89 23.72
N TYR A 152 11.68 -5.11 23.52
CA TYR A 152 12.04 -5.95 22.38
C TYR A 152 11.49 -5.39 21.06
N SER A 153 10.22 -4.98 21.05
CA SER A 153 9.59 -4.34 19.89
C SER A 153 10.21 -2.98 19.59
N LEU A 154 10.57 -2.21 20.62
CA LEU A 154 11.27 -0.94 20.46
C LEU A 154 12.64 -1.14 19.80
N LEU A 155 13.42 -2.14 20.23
CA LEU A 155 14.71 -2.44 19.60
C LEU A 155 14.56 -2.83 18.12
N GLY A 156 13.49 -3.55 17.77
CA GLY A 156 13.15 -3.86 16.38
C GLY A 156 12.82 -2.60 15.57
N GLY A 157 11.98 -1.70 16.12
CA GLY A 157 11.60 -0.45 15.47
C GLY A 157 12.75 0.55 15.31
N LEU A 158 13.77 0.52 16.16
CA LEU A 158 14.97 1.36 16.00
C LEU A 158 15.97 0.80 14.96
N ARG A 159 15.80 -0.45 14.51
CA ARG A 159 16.69 -1.11 13.53
C ARG A 159 16.09 -1.18 12.12
N SER A 160 14.81 -0.86 11.95
CA SER A 160 14.11 -0.84 10.67
C SER A 160 14.51 0.37 9.84
#